data_AF-A0A7T7I1Q2-F1
#
_entry.id   AF-A0A7T7I1Q2-F1
#
_cell.length_a   1.000
_cell.length_b   1.000
_cell.length_c   1.000
_cell.angle_alpha   90.00
_cell.angle_beta   90.00
_cell.angle_gamma   90.00
#
_symmetry.space_group_name_H-M   'P 1'
#
loop_
_entity.id
_entity.type
_entity.pdbx_description
1 polymer ?
#
loop_
_entity_poly.entity_id
_entity_poly.type
_entity_poly.pdbx_seq_one_letter_code
_entity_poly.pdbx_strand_id
1 'polypeptide(L)'
;MRSPTVAPLGRGRLLPLPEAGTAGAEGGPEVADRLVVHPVPTGLPLNTSFSVKARRPGGGWRTVPVLRARTRTVDETTGAGIVRNSSVANLDFTGTVEVEITSTKGAIGSARVRPLSYAVEHEVSGDTVRFSLTEPRNLSVEIDGDLHDNLHLHANPVEQQRPEADDPDVIHFGPGIHTVPDNVLRVPSGKTVYLAGGAVLKARVDFTNVENARLIGRGILYDTDGGTTVAFSRNIEIDGILVLDPRTGYSCAIGQSQQVTVRNLRSYSCGQWGDGIDVFSSEDVLIEGVFMRNSDDCVAVYAHRWDYYGDCRNITVRDSTLWADVAHPVNIGTHGNPEKPEVIENVVLSNIDVLQHREPQVLYQGCFALNPGDDNLIRNIRIQDVRVEDFTRGQLVNMRVMANRYNASPGRGVEDVYVRNLTYDGTHADTAILAGYDADRPVKNVTFQNLTVNGTVVHDGMEKPGWFLTADMVPMFANEHVWNLRFLDAATAGSTVAPEIVGAGEATATRGRAFNHLVTATALPTSFDAEGLPKGLVIDKDTGLISGTPLAPGTSTVTVSATNAAGTATKSLRLTVRNA
;
A
#
# COMPACT_ATOMS: atom_id res chain seq x y z
N MET A 1 54.81 -10.20 -13.18
CA MET A 1 53.78 -9.58 -14.05
C MET A 1 52.55 -9.38 -13.22
N ARG A 2 52.09 -8.13 -13.07
CA ARG A 2 50.97 -7.75 -12.20
C ARG A 2 49.64 -7.96 -12.93
N SER A 3 48.69 -8.62 -12.28
CA SER A 3 47.27 -8.62 -12.69
C SER A 3 46.67 -7.22 -12.52
N PRO A 4 45.81 -6.75 -13.43
CA PRO A 4 45.07 -5.52 -13.22
C PRO A 4 43.86 -5.79 -12.32
N THR A 5 43.82 -5.07 -11.21
CA THR A 5 42.67 -4.90 -10.32
C THR A 5 41.58 -4.14 -11.07
N VAL A 6 40.39 -4.72 -11.18
CA VAL A 6 39.17 -4.02 -11.64
C VAL A 6 38.55 -3.34 -10.42
N ALA A 7 38.46 -2.01 -10.47
CA ALA A 7 37.77 -1.20 -9.47
C ALA A 7 36.25 -1.39 -9.58
N PRO A 8 35.50 -1.39 -8.46
CA PRO A 8 34.04 -1.40 -8.53
C PRO A 8 33.55 -0.06 -9.09
N LEU A 9 32.80 -0.12 -10.19
CA LEU A 9 32.09 1.01 -10.77
C LEU A 9 31.09 1.54 -9.73
N GLY A 10 31.20 2.84 -9.44
CA GLY A 10 30.31 3.53 -8.51
C GLY A 10 28.86 3.38 -8.95
N ARG A 11 28.03 2.81 -8.07
CA ARG A 11 26.58 2.85 -8.20
C ARG A 11 26.16 4.32 -8.23
N GLY A 12 25.53 4.74 -9.33
CA GLY A 12 24.96 6.06 -9.45
C GLY A 12 24.01 6.31 -8.28
N ARG A 13 24.28 7.37 -7.51
CA ARG A 13 23.30 7.95 -6.60
C ARG A 13 22.08 8.31 -7.43
N LEU A 14 20.99 7.56 -7.30
CA LEU A 14 19.67 8.11 -7.56
C LEU A 14 19.47 9.29 -6.59
N LEU A 15 18.99 10.38 -7.16
CA LEU A 15 18.73 11.63 -6.47
C LEU A 15 17.78 11.38 -5.28
N PRO A 16 17.94 12.12 -4.16
CA PRO A 16 17.00 12.03 -3.05
C PRO A 16 15.58 12.34 -3.50
N LEU A 17 14.62 11.73 -2.82
CA LEU A 17 13.18 11.95 -2.92
C LEU A 17 12.85 13.44 -3.18
N PRO A 18 11.92 13.78 -4.09
CA PRO A 18 11.44 15.14 -4.15
C PRO A 18 10.74 15.46 -2.83
N GLU A 19 11.26 16.45 -2.11
CA GLU A 19 10.59 17.05 -0.97
C GLU A 19 9.16 17.41 -1.38
N ALA A 20 8.19 17.04 -0.55
CA ALA A 20 6.85 17.61 -0.62
C ALA A 20 7.01 19.13 -0.63
N GLY A 21 6.62 19.77 -1.74
CA GLY A 21 6.87 21.18 -2.00
C GLY A 21 6.47 22.06 -0.82
N THR A 22 7.47 22.60 -0.12
CA THR A 22 7.29 23.64 0.88
C THR A 22 7.10 24.97 0.17
N ALA A 23 5.84 25.31 -0.10
CA ALA A 23 5.50 26.68 -0.47
C ALA A 23 5.66 27.58 0.77
N GLY A 24 6.75 28.35 0.81
CA GLY A 24 6.91 29.56 1.63
C GLY A 24 6.98 29.33 3.14
N ALA A 25 8.18 29.02 3.64
CA ALA A 25 8.49 29.09 5.07
C ALA A 25 8.51 30.56 5.55
N GLU A 26 7.39 31.05 6.08
CA GLU A 26 7.47 31.87 7.28
C GLU A 26 7.69 30.91 8.46
N GLY A 27 8.80 31.10 9.18
CA GLY A 27 9.27 30.21 10.23
C GLY A 27 8.22 29.97 11.31
N GLY A 28 7.51 28.85 11.18
CA GLY A 28 6.77 28.24 12.29
C GLY A 28 7.75 27.73 13.36
N PRO A 29 7.30 27.61 14.62
CA PRO A 29 8.18 27.17 15.71
C PRO A 29 8.76 25.79 15.37
N GLU A 30 10.07 25.65 15.51
CA GLU A 30 10.80 24.39 15.42
C GLU A 30 10.09 23.36 16.30
N VAL A 31 9.50 22.32 15.68
CA VAL A 31 8.75 21.30 16.42
C VAL A 31 9.77 20.51 17.24
N ALA A 32 9.79 20.76 18.55
CA ALA A 32 10.79 20.17 19.43
C ALA A 32 10.83 18.63 19.32
N ASP A 33 12.05 18.09 19.34
CA ASP A 33 12.31 16.64 19.33
C ASP A 33 11.53 15.92 20.43
N ARG A 34 10.70 14.96 20.03
CA ARG A 34 9.79 14.24 20.91
C ARG A 34 9.85 12.75 20.61
N LEU A 35 9.81 11.95 21.67
CA LEU A 35 9.64 10.48 21.60
C LEU A 35 8.47 10.09 22.50
N VAL A 36 7.49 9.40 21.93
CA VAL A 36 6.33 8.85 22.63
C VAL A 36 6.39 7.33 22.50
N VAL A 37 6.29 6.66 23.66
CA VAL A 37 6.11 5.22 23.74
C VAL A 37 4.81 4.99 24.47
N HIS A 38 3.90 4.26 23.84
CA HIS A 38 2.58 4.00 24.38
C HIS A 38 2.61 2.80 25.34
N PRO A 39 1.83 2.83 26.43
CA PRO A 39 1.72 1.68 27.32
C PRO A 39 1.01 0.53 26.61
N VAL A 40 1.27 -0.71 27.06
CA VAL A 40 0.51 -1.88 26.64
C VAL A 40 -0.32 -2.38 27.83
N PRO A 41 -1.65 -2.53 27.69
CA PRO A 41 -2.47 -2.96 28.81
C PRO A 41 -2.21 -4.43 29.17
N THR A 42 -2.32 -4.73 30.46
CA THR A 42 -2.23 -6.11 30.97
C THR A 42 -3.24 -7.00 30.26
N GLY A 43 -2.77 -8.13 29.72
CA GLY A 43 -3.61 -9.09 29.00
C GLY A 43 -3.41 -9.10 27.48
N LEU A 44 -2.72 -8.11 26.90
CA LEU A 44 -2.28 -8.19 25.51
C LEU A 44 -0.97 -9.01 25.42
N PRO A 45 -0.89 -10.06 24.59
CA PRO A 45 0.31 -10.88 24.49
C PRO A 45 1.53 -10.11 23.97
N LEU A 46 2.65 -10.26 24.67
CA LEU A 46 3.96 -9.75 24.26
C LEU A 46 4.80 -10.88 23.66
N ASN A 47 5.77 -10.53 22.81
CA ASN A 47 6.78 -11.46 22.33
C ASN A 47 8.14 -11.14 22.96
N THR A 48 8.96 -12.16 23.19
CA THR A 48 10.25 -12.02 23.89
C THR A 48 11.45 -12.34 23.01
N SER A 49 11.26 -12.49 21.70
CA SER A 49 12.37 -12.69 20.76
C SER A 49 13.30 -11.48 20.68
N PHE A 50 12.79 -10.29 21.01
CA PHE A 50 13.54 -9.04 21.00
C PHE A 50 13.25 -8.19 22.25
N SER A 51 14.25 -7.44 22.69
CA SER A 51 14.11 -6.31 23.59
C SER A 51 14.38 -5.03 22.81
N VAL A 52 13.46 -4.07 22.84
CA VAL A 52 13.57 -2.83 22.06
C VAL A 52 13.63 -1.63 22.98
N LYS A 53 14.56 -0.72 22.71
CA LYS A 53 14.64 0.58 23.36
C LYS A 53 14.77 1.70 22.33
N ALA A 54 14.27 2.87 22.69
CA ALA A 54 14.42 4.08 21.90
C ALA A 54 14.78 5.27 22.79
N ARG A 55 15.51 6.25 22.24
CA ARG A 55 15.77 7.53 22.89
C ARG A 55 15.91 8.64 21.87
N ARG A 56 15.74 9.89 22.33
CA ARG A 56 16.28 11.04 21.60
C ARG A 56 17.80 11.05 21.73
N PRO A 57 18.55 11.59 20.76
CA PRO A 57 19.99 11.78 20.89
C PRO A 57 20.36 12.44 22.23
N GLY A 58 21.32 11.86 22.96
CA GLY A 58 21.73 12.33 24.28
C GLY A 58 20.74 12.08 25.44
N GLY A 59 19.55 11.52 25.17
CA GLY A 59 18.54 11.18 26.17
C GLY A 59 18.76 9.83 26.87
N GLY A 60 17.88 9.51 27.81
CA GLY A 60 17.80 8.19 28.45
C GLY A 60 17.04 7.18 27.58
N TRP A 61 17.49 5.93 27.57
CA TRP A 61 16.80 4.82 26.90
C TRP A 61 15.44 4.53 27.53
N ARG A 62 14.42 4.41 26.70
CA ARG A 62 13.07 3.99 27.08
C ARG A 62 12.75 2.67 26.42
N THR A 63 12.28 1.70 27.20
CA THR A 63 11.77 0.43 26.66
C THR A 63 10.55 0.67 25.79
N VAL A 64 10.56 0.10 24.58
CA VAL A 64 9.43 0.04 23.68
C VAL A 64 8.80 -1.36 23.79
N PRO A 65 7.52 -1.48 24.17
CA PRO A 65 6.86 -2.78 24.25
C PRO A 65 6.87 -3.53 22.92
N VAL A 66 7.12 -4.84 22.98
CA VAL A 66 7.12 -5.74 21.83
C VAL A 66 5.88 -6.62 21.88
N LEU A 67 4.89 -6.27 21.09
CA LEU A 67 3.65 -7.03 20.93
C LEU A 67 3.92 -8.33 20.18
N ARG A 68 3.18 -9.39 20.55
CA ARG A 68 3.17 -10.63 19.78
C ARG A 68 2.16 -10.52 18.65
N ALA A 69 2.66 -10.51 17.42
CA ALA A 69 1.87 -10.80 16.24
C ALA A 69 1.91 -12.28 15.91
N ARG A 70 0.88 -12.77 15.23
CA ARG A 70 0.84 -14.10 14.63
C ARG A 70 0.77 -13.98 13.12
N THR A 71 1.57 -14.79 12.45
CA THR A 71 1.68 -14.84 10.99
C THR A 71 1.41 -16.26 10.54
N ARG A 72 0.95 -16.45 9.30
CA ARG A 72 0.62 -17.78 8.78
C ARG A 72 1.16 -17.96 7.38
N THR A 73 1.86 -19.07 7.18
CA THR A 73 2.14 -19.63 5.85
C THR A 73 1.31 -20.91 5.64
N VAL A 74 1.43 -21.54 4.47
CA VAL A 74 0.76 -22.81 4.14
C VAL A 74 1.78 -23.93 3.99
N ASP A 75 1.51 -25.10 4.57
CA ASP A 75 2.17 -26.37 4.30
C ASP A 75 1.75 -26.88 2.91
N GLU A 76 2.68 -27.03 1.98
CA GLU A 76 2.32 -27.31 0.58
C GLU A 76 1.86 -28.75 0.33
N THR A 77 2.08 -29.66 1.29
CA THR A 77 1.68 -31.07 1.15
C THR A 77 0.26 -31.29 1.65
N THR A 78 -0.10 -30.64 2.75
CA THR A 78 -1.37 -30.85 3.46
C THR A 78 -2.37 -29.72 3.26
N GLY A 79 -1.92 -28.53 2.85
CA GLY A 79 -2.71 -27.30 2.82
C GLY A 79 -2.99 -26.71 4.21
N ALA A 80 -2.42 -27.30 5.28
CA ALA A 80 -2.59 -26.81 6.63
C ALA A 80 -1.85 -25.49 6.84
N GLY A 81 -2.43 -24.60 7.66
CA GLY A 81 -1.76 -23.36 8.04
C GLY A 81 -0.66 -23.60 9.06
N ILE A 82 0.50 -22.99 8.85
CA ILE A 82 1.61 -22.97 9.80
C ILE A 82 1.65 -21.59 10.42
N VAL A 83 1.15 -21.49 11.65
CA VAL A 83 1.13 -20.23 12.42
C VAL A 83 2.41 -20.10 13.23
N ARG A 84 3.04 -18.93 13.16
CA ARG A 84 4.25 -18.57 13.91
C ARG A 84 4.04 -17.26 14.65
N ASN A 85 4.80 -17.05 15.72
CA ASN A 85 4.86 -15.76 16.37
C ASN A 85 5.85 -14.86 15.62
N SER A 86 5.56 -13.56 15.64
CA SER A 86 6.44 -12.50 15.20
C SER A 86 6.33 -11.32 16.16
N SER A 87 7.14 -10.28 15.94
CA SER A 87 7.31 -9.19 16.88
C SER A 87 6.90 -7.86 16.26
N VAL A 88 6.12 -7.05 17.00
CA VAL A 88 5.69 -5.70 16.57
C VAL A 88 5.96 -4.69 17.67
N ALA A 89 6.67 -3.62 17.37
CA ALA A 89 6.92 -2.51 18.28
C ALA A 89 6.44 -1.20 17.64
N ASN A 90 5.85 -0.31 18.44
CA ASN A 90 5.36 0.99 17.99
C ASN A 90 5.94 2.11 18.84
N LEU A 91 6.36 3.19 18.18
CA LEU A 91 6.73 4.46 18.83
C LEU A 91 6.31 5.62 17.95
N ASP A 92 6.20 6.81 18.53
CA ASP A 92 5.98 8.02 17.74
C ASP A 92 7.10 9.02 18.02
N PHE A 93 7.55 9.75 16.99
CA PHE A 93 8.57 10.76 17.18
C PHE A 93 8.50 11.93 16.20
N THR A 94 9.15 13.02 16.60
CA THR A 94 9.54 14.17 15.76
C THR A 94 11.03 14.41 15.98
N GLY A 95 11.74 14.82 14.93
CA GLY A 95 13.19 14.99 15.01
C GLY A 95 13.93 13.69 14.79
N THR A 96 14.95 13.40 15.61
CA THR A 96 15.73 12.15 15.51
C THR A 96 15.45 11.22 16.69
N VAL A 97 15.38 9.91 16.42
CA VAL A 97 15.35 8.85 17.44
C VAL A 97 16.45 7.82 17.19
N GLU A 98 17.14 7.43 18.25
CA GLU A 98 18.06 6.28 18.26
C GLU A 98 17.30 5.04 18.74
N VAL A 99 17.49 3.92 18.06
CA VAL A 99 16.84 2.64 18.33
C VAL A 99 17.90 1.58 18.66
N GLU A 100 17.64 0.80 19.70
CA GLU A 100 18.44 -0.35 20.12
C GLU A 100 17.55 -1.59 20.18
N ILE A 101 17.92 -2.63 19.44
CA ILE A 101 17.20 -3.90 19.37
C ILE A 101 18.15 -5.01 19.79
N THR A 102 17.88 -5.64 20.92
CA THR A 102 18.65 -6.79 21.41
C THR A 102 17.90 -8.08 21.12
N SER A 103 18.55 -9.01 20.41
CA SER A 103 18.05 -10.36 20.15
C SER A 103 18.18 -11.24 21.40
N THR A 104 17.12 -11.93 21.79
CA THR A 104 17.21 -12.92 22.87
C THR A 104 17.72 -14.29 22.40
N LYS A 105 17.88 -14.46 21.08
CA LYS A 105 18.45 -15.66 20.45
C LYS A 105 19.98 -15.73 20.59
N GLY A 106 20.62 -14.64 20.99
CA GLY A 106 22.07 -14.55 21.21
C GLY A 106 22.77 -13.62 20.22
N ALA A 107 24.05 -13.86 19.99
CA ALA A 107 24.87 -13.06 19.09
C ALA A 107 24.31 -13.06 17.65
N ILE A 108 24.30 -11.89 17.02
CA ILE A 108 23.79 -11.66 15.68
C ILE A 108 24.94 -11.83 14.68
N GLY A 109 24.76 -12.72 13.71
CA GLY A 109 25.69 -12.86 12.59
C GLY A 109 25.46 -11.80 11.51
N SER A 110 24.19 -11.51 11.21
CA SER A 110 23.77 -10.52 10.22
C SER A 110 22.42 -9.88 10.56
N ALA A 111 22.24 -8.63 10.15
CA ALA A 111 20.97 -7.92 10.25
C ALA A 111 20.60 -7.29 8.90
N ARG A 112 19.30 -7.18 8.64
CA ARG A 112 18.73 -6.40 7.55
C ARG A 112 17.63 -5.51 8.10
N VAL A 113 17.63 -4.23 7.70
CA VAL A 113 16.55 -3.29 8.00
C VAL A 113 15.86 -2.94 6.69
N ARG A 114 14.61 -3.36 6.55
CA ARG A 114 13.81 -3.27 5.32
C ARG A 114 12.61 -2.36 5.53
N PRO A 115 12.07 -1.70 4.49
CA PRO A 115 12.50 -1.75 3.09
C PRO A 115 13.93 -1.25 2.84
N LEU A 116 14.66 -1.95 1.97
CA LEU A 116 16.04 -1.60 1.60
C LEU A 116 16.12 -0.25 0.89
N SER A 117 15.03 0.20 0.28
CA SER A 117 14.88 1.51 -0.34
C SER A 117 15.08 2.67 0.63
N TYR A 118 14.88 2.45 1.94
CA TYR A 118 15.16 3.46 2.97
C TYR A 118 16.64 3.60 3.31
N ALA A 119 17.47 2.63 2.91
CA ALA A 119 18.92 2.64 3.15
C ALA A 119 19.30 2.95 4.61
N VAL A 120 18.57 2.38 5.57
CA VAL A 120 18.81 2.59 7.00
C VAL A 120 20.17 2.00 7.40
N GLU A 121 21.14 2.88 7.63
CA GLU A 121 22.43 2.51 8.17
C GLU A 121 22.27 1.99 9.60
N HIS A 122 22.89 0.85 9.88
CA HIS A 122 22.79 0.19 11.18
C HIS A 122 24.11 -0.50 11.55
N GLU A 123 24.33 -0.65 12.86
CA GLU A 123 25.47 -1.33 13.44
C GLU A 123 25.00 -2.60 14.16
N VAL A 124 25.74 -3.69 13.99
CA VAL A 124 25.57 -4.92 14.77
C VAL A 124 26.74 -5.05 15.73
N SER A 125 26.45 -5.20 17.02
CA SER A 125 27.44 -5.43 18.06
C SER A 125 26.94 -6.50 19.04
N GLY A 126 27.55 -7.69 19.00
CA GLY A 126 27.13 -8.81 19.84
C GLY A 126 25.72 -9.27 19.49
N ASP A 127 24.80 -9.15 20.44
CA ASP A 127 23.38 -9.52 20.31
C ASP A 127 22.48 -8.34 19.91
N THR A 128 23.06 -7.19 19.56
CA THR A 128 22.33 -5.93 19.46
C THR A 128 22.51 -5.26 18.10
N VAL A 129 21.39 -4.81 17.49
CA VAL A 129 21.34 -3.90 16.33
C VAL A 129 21.02 -2.49 16.81
N ARG A 130 21.76 -1.49 16.32
CA ARG A 130 21.48 -0.06 16.56
C ARG A 130 21.40 0.73 15.27
N PHE A 131 20.48 1.69 15.22
CA PHE A 131 20.36 2.66 14.14
C PHE A 131 19.64 3.93 14.62
N SER A 132 19.64 4.96 13.78
CA SER A 132 18.86 6.17 14.02
C SER A 132 17.84 6.38 12.91
N LEU A 133 16.71 6.99 13.24
CA LEU A 133 15.70 7.45 12.28
C LEU A 133 15.53 8.95 12.43
N THR A 134 15.51 9.66 11.31
CA THR A 134 15.28 11.11 11.23
C THR A 134 13.87 11.45 10.76
N GLU A 135 13.08 10.44 10.38
CA GLU A 135 11.71 10.58 9.95
C GLU A 135 10.90 9.30 10.27
N PRO A 136 9.58 9.41 10.48
CA PRO A 136 8.70 8.26 10.64
C PRO A 136 8.79 7.26 9.49
N ARG A 137 8.94 5.97 9.80
CA ARG A 137 9.06 4.86 8.84
C ARG A 137 8.48 3.57 9.44
N ASN A 138 7.95 2.69 8.59
CA ASN A 138 7.61 1.31 8.94
C ASN A 138 8.77 0.40 8.54
N LEU A 139 9.28 -0.43 9.44
CA LEU A 139 10.48 -1.25 9.21
C LEU A 139 10.24 -2.73 9.54
N SER A 140 10.88 -3.62 8.79
CA SER A 140 11.17 -5.01 9.17
C SER A 140 12.66 -5.14 9.48
N VAL A 141 12.98 -5.61 10.69
CA VAL A 141 14.33 -5.91 11.15
C VAL A 141 14.49 -7.42 11.24
N GLU A 142 15.23 -7.97 10.28
CA GLU A 142 15.49 -9.40 10.12
C GLU A 142 16.88 -9.73 10.65
N ILE A 143 16.97 -10.75 11.50
CA ILE A 143 18.22 -11.23 12.09
C ILE A 143 18.53 -12.60 11.51
N ASP A 144 19.77 -12.78 11.04
CA ASP A 144 20.29 -14.06 10.56
C ASP A 144 19.41 -14.73 9.48
N GLY A 145 18.75 -13.92 8.66
CA GLY A 145 17.86 -14.36 7.59
C GLY A 145 16.49 -14.90 8.04
N ASP A 146 16.14 -14.78 9.33
CA ASP A 146 14.83 -15.20 9.84
C ASP A 146 13.74 -14.21 9.38
N LEU A 147 12.92 -14.66 8.43
CA LEU A 147 11.78 -13.91 7.88
C LEU A 147 10.49 -14.07 8.70
N HIS A 148 10.47 -14.99 9.67
CA HIS A 148 9.24 -15.36 10.38
C HIS A 148 9.18 -14.69 11.75
N ASP A 149 10.21 -14.86 12.57
CA ASP A 149 10.33 -14.24 13.89
C ASP A 149 11.30 -13.06 13.85
N ASN A 150 11.00 -12.13 12.93
CA ASN A 150 11.60 -10.81 12.78
C ASN A 150 10.85 -9.76 13.62
N LEU A 151 11.44 -8.57 13.75
CA LEU A 151 10.82 -7.43 14.42
C LEU A 151 10.28 -6.44 13.39
N HIS A 152 9.02 -6.07 13.53
CA HIS A 152 8.45 -4.95 12.79
C HIS A 152 8.41 -3.73 13.71
N LEU A 153 9.09 -2.67 13.31
CA LEU A 153 9.11 -1.41 14.05
C LEU A 153 8.35 -0.35 13.27
N HIS A 154 7.24 0.10 13.84
CA HIS A 154 6.44 1.19 13.27
C HIS A 154 6.74 2.47 14.04
N ALA A 155 7.53 3.34 13.42
CA ALA A 155 7.85 4.65 13.96
C ALA A 155 6.94 5.69 13.30
N ASN A 156 6.01 6.25 14.07
CA ASN A 156 4.97 7.15 13.57
C ASN A 156 5.33 8.63 13.75
N PRO A 157 4.70 9.52 12.97
CA PRO A 157 4.61 10.92 13.39
C PRO A 157 3.81 11.02 14.69
N VAL A 158 4.24 11.92 15.57
CA VAL A 158 3.46 12.31 16.75
C VAL A 158 2.11 12.88 16.30
N GLU A 159 1.03 12.43 16.93
CA GLU A 159 -0.31 12.99 16.71
C GLU A 159 -0.32 14.50 17.00
N GLN A 160 -0.63 15.29 15.96
CA GLN A 160 -0.64 16.76 16.04
C GLN A 160 -1.89 17.30 16.74
N GLN A 161 -3.03 16.64 16.52
CA GLN A 161 -4.32 17.01 17.09
C GLN A 161 -5.02 15.74 17.56
N ARG A 162 -5.47 15.73 18.82
CA ARG A 162 -6.27 14.66 19.40
C ARG A 162 -7.67 15.20 19.66
N PRO A 163 -8.74 14.47 19.34
CA PRO A 163 -10.08 14.88 19.73
C PRO A 163 -10.21 14.93 21.26
N GLU A 164 -10.93 15.93 21.76
CA GLU A 164 -11.23 16.03 23.18
C GLU A 164 -12.14 14.87 23.60
N ALA A 165 -11.87 14.27 24.76
CA ALA A 165 -12.56 13.05 25.19
C ALA A 165 -14.04 13.28 25.56
N ASP A 166 -14.41 14.53 25.88
CA ASP A 166 -15.76 14.96 26.22
C ASP A 166 -16.53 15.59 25.04
N ASP A 167 -15.92 15.63 23.85
CA ASP A 167 -16.59 16.06 22.63
C ASP A 167 -17.76 15.10 22.31
N PRO A 168 -19.01 15.60 22.19
CA PRO A 168 -20.17 14.76 21.94
C PRO A 168 -20.13 14.00 20.61
N ASP A 169 -19.27 14.40 19.67
CA ASP A 169 -19.04 13.74 18.39
C ASP A 169 -17.89 12.73 18.41
N VAL A 170 -17.28 12.51 19.58
CA VAL A 170 -16.16 11.57 19.76
C VAL A 170 -16.59 10.35 20.58
N ILE A 171 -16.35 9.16 20.03
CA ILE A 171 -16.39 7.90 20.77
C ILE A 171 -14.95 7.60 21.21
N HIS A 172 -14.61 7.98 22.44
CA HIS A 172 -13.24 7.94 22.95
C HIS A 172 -12.93 6.64 23.71
N PHE A 173 -11.86 5.94 23.31
CA PHE A 173 -11.28 4.83 24.07
C PHE A 173 -9.86 5.18 24.54
N GLY A 174 -9.69 5.31 25.85
CA GLY A 174 -8.39 5.56 26.48
C GLY A 174 -7.54 4.29 26.64
N PRO A 175 -6.33 4.37 27.21
CA PRO A 175 -5.49 3.20 27.46
C PRO A 175 -6.20 2.12 28.29
N GLY A 176 -6.11 0.86 27.85
CA GLY A 176 -6.87 -0.26 28.44
C GLY A 176 -7.42 -1.22 27.40
N ILE A 177 -7.94 -2.37 27.85
CA ILE A 177 -8.67 -3.31 27.01
C ILE A 177 -10.17 -2.98 27.10
N HIS A 178 -10.80 -2.84 25.93
CA HIS A 178 -12.21 -2.47 25.78
C HIS A 178 -12.95 -3.51 24.95
N THR A 179 -14.22 -3.70 25.29
CA THR A 179 -15.18 -4.52 24.54
C THR A 179 -16.44 -3.71 24.30
N VAL A 180 -17.21 -4.11 23.29
CA VAL A 180 -18.55 -3.58 23.01
C VAL A 180 -19.51 -4.75 22.78
N PRO A 181 -20.83 -4.55 22.91
CA PRO A 181 -21.81 -5.59 22.61
C PRO A 181 -21.57 -6.21 21.22
N ASP A 182 -21.77 -7.53 21.14
CA ASP A 182 -21.62 -8.34 19.93
C ASP A 182 -20.23 -8.29 19.26
N ASN A 183 -19.21 -7.72 19.94
CA ASN A 183 -17.87 -7.48 19.40
C ASN A 183 -17.87 -6.65 18.09
N VAL A 184 -18.87 -5.79 17.90
CA VAL A 184 -18.97 -4.89 16.74
C VAL A 184 -19.32 -3.48 17.19
N LEU A 185 -18.42 -2.52 16.95
CA LEU A 185 -18.67 -1.10 17.16
C LEU A 185 -19.27 -0.50 15.88
N ARG A 186 -20.56 -0.23 15.89
CA ARG A 186 -21.24 0.46 14.78
C ARG A 186 -21.09 1.97 14.95
N VAL A 187 -20.47 2.63 13.98
CA VAL A 187 -20.16 4.06 14.06
C VAL A 187 -21.22 4.88 13.31
N PRO A 188 -21.93 5.82 13.97
CA PRO A 188 -22.88 6.69 13.30
C PRO A 188 -22.22 7.74 12.40
N SER A 189 -22.98 8.29 11.45
CA SER A 189 -22.55 9.44 10.64
C SER A 189 -22.05 10.61 11.49
N GLY A 190 -21.04 11.33 11.00
CA GLY A 190 -20.45 12.48 11.67
C GLY A 190 -19.46 12.16 12.79
N LYS A 191 -19.54 10.97 13.39
CA LYS A 191 -18.77 10.60 14.58
C LYS A 191 -17.31 10.28 14.29
N THR A 192 -16.47 10.53 15.28
CA THR A 192 -15.06 10.14 15.31
C THR A 192 -14.84 9.11 16.39
N VAL A 193 -14.42 7.90 16.03
CA VAL A 193 -13.88 6.94 17.00
C VAL A 193 -12.40 7.28 17.21
N TYR A 194 -12.02 7.59 18.43
CA TYR A 194 -10.62 7.84 18.80
C TYR A 194 -10.10 6.67 19.66
N LEU A 195 -9.16 5.91 19.13
CA LEU A 195 -8.43 4.88 19.86
C LEU A 195 -7.06 5.42 20.28
N ALA A 196 -6.96 5.85 21.54
CA ALA A 196 -5.72 6.41 22.08
C ALA A 196 -4.57 5.40 22.05
N GLY A 197 -3.32 5.90 22.03
CA GLY A 197 -2.15 5.04 22.21
C GLY A 197 -2.23 4.23 23.52
N GLY A 198 -2.15 2.92 23.40
CA GLY A 198 -2.34 1.97 24.51
C GLY A 198 -3.78 1.52 24.76
N ALA A 199 -4.75 2.00 23.95
CA ALA A 199 -6.08 1.43 23.89
C ALA A 199 -6.08 0.17 23.01
N VAL A 200 -6.79 -0.87 23.47
CA VAL A 200 -7.04 -2.11 22.73
C VAL A 200 -8.54 -2.33 22.67
N LEU A 201 -9.11 -2.33 21.48
CA LEU A 201 -10.53 -2.63 21.25
C LEU A 201 -10.65 -4.04 20.69
N LYS A 202 -11.37 -4.91 21.42
CA LYS A 202 -11.69 -6.27 20.98
C LYS A 202 -13.02 -6.30 20.20
N ALA A 203 -13.10 -5.52 19.13
CA ALA A 203 -14.27 -5.46 18.27
C ALA A 203 -13.92 -4.99 16.86
N ARG A 204 -14.67 -5.46 15.86
CA ARG A 204 -14.64 -4.87 14.53
C ARG A 204 -15.31 -3.51 14.56
N VAL A 205 -14.79 -2.53 13.81
CA VAL A 205 -15.40 -1.20 13.68
C VAL A 205 -16.14 -1.11 12.34
N ASP A 206 -17.45 -0.91 12.38
CA ASP A 206 -18.34 -0.93 11.22
C ASP A 206 -18.89 0.47 10.89
N PHE A 207 -18.63 0.91 9.68
CA PHE A 207 -19.21 2.07 9.01
C PHE A 207 -20.14 1.55 7.90
N THR A 208 -21.43 1.39 8.21
CA THR A 208 -22.41 0.84 7.27
C THR A 208 -23.58 1.80 7.08
N ASN A 209 -23.83 2.24 5.84
CA ASN A 209 -24.83 3.26 5.50
C ASN A 209 -24.62 4.60 6.25
N VAL A 210 -23.36 5.04 6.35
CA VAL A 210 -23.01 6.27 7.08
C VAL A 210 -22.13 7.20 6.25
N GLU A 211 -22.04 8.45 6.71
CA GLU A 211 -21.21 9.45 6.08
C GLU A 211 -20.43 10.33 7.06
N ASN A 212 -19.30 10.87 6.61
CA ASN A 212 -18.50 11.84 7.35
C ASN A 212 -18.04 11.32 8.72
N ALA A 213 -17.65 10.04 8.81
CA ALA A 213 -17.24 9.41 10.06
C ALA A 213 -15.77 8.96 9.99
N ARG A 214 -15.13 8.78 11.16
CA ARG A 214 -13.70 8.41 11.21
C ARG A 214 -13.37 7.40 12.30
N LEU A 215 -12.28 6.66 12.09
CA LEU A 215 -11.56 5.89 13.10
C LEU A 215 -10.10 6.34 13.09
N ILE A 216 -9.65 6.99 14.16
CA ILE A 216 -8.30 7.56 14.21
C ILE A 216 -7.59 7.25 15.54
N GLY A 217 -6.26 7.33 15.54
CA GLY A 217 -5.44 7.29 16.75
C GLY A 217 -4.22 6.39 16.63
N ARG A 218 -3.81 5.77 17.74
CA ARG A 218 -2.66 4.84 17.83
C ARG A 218 -3.01 3.55 18.59
N GLY A 219 -4.30 3.28 18.72
CA GLY A 219 -4.81 2.08 19.38
C GLY A 219 -4.82 0.86 18.48
N ILE A 220 -5.25 -0.26 19.08
CA ILE A 220 -5.14 -1.59 18.49
C ILE A 220 -6.53 -2.21 18.39
N LEU A 221 -6.88 -2.74 17.22
CA LEU A 221 -7.97 -3.72 17.08
C LEU A 221 -7.36 -5.10 17.23
N TYR A 222 -7.79 -5.86 18.25
CA TYR A 222 -7.12 -7.12 18.61
C TYR A 222 -8.09 -8.29 18.73
N ASP A 223 -7.73 -9.42 18.09
CA ASP A 223 -8.47 -10.68 18.18
C ASP A 223 -9.96 -10.44 17.85
N THR A 224 -10.21 -10.02 16.61
CA THR A 224 -11.52 -9.61 16.09
C THR A 224 -11.90 -10.43 14.84
N ASP A 225 -13.19 -10.46 14.51
CA ASP A 225 -13.66 -11.01 13.23
C ASP A 225 -13.68 -9.86 12.21
N GLY A 226 -12.57 -9.71 11.48
CA GLY A 226 -12.23 -8.53 10.69
C GLY A 226 -11.80 -7.32 11.54
N GLY A 227 -11.05 -6.39 10.95
CA GLY A 227 -10.64 -5.15 11.61
C GLY A 227 -11.68 -4.05 11.45
N THR A 228 -11.93 -3.64 10.21
CA THR A 228 -12.89 -2.57 9.88
C THR A 228 -13.75 -2.93 8.67
N THR A 229 -14.99 -2.44 8.67
CA THR A 229 -15.88 -2.51 7.50
C THR A 229 -16.33 -1.10 7.12
N VAL A 230 -16.23 -0.76 5.85
CA VAL A 230 -16.82 0.44 5.25
C VAL A 230 -17.75 -0.02 4.14
N ALA A 231 -19.05 -0.03 4.39
CA ALA A 231 -20.05 -0.56 3.47
C ALA A 231 -21.12 0.49 3.16
N PHE A 232 -21.44 0.70 1.88
CA PHE A 232 -22.49 1.62 1.44
C PHE A 232 -22.35 3.03 2.04
N SER A 233 -21.11 3.49 2.20
CA SER A 233 -20.78 4.67 3.00
C SER A 233 -20.00 5.71 2.20
N ARG A 234 -19.93 6.93 2.74
CA ARG A 234 -19.27 8.05 2.06
C ARG A 234 -18.38 8.87 2.99
N ASN A 235 -17.22 9.31 2.52
CA ASN A 235 -16.33 10.19 3.29
C ASN A 235 -15.95 9.58 4.65
N ILE A 236 -15.29 8.43 4.58
CA ILE A 236 -14.83 7.66 5.75
C ILE A 236 -13.30 7.72 5.82
N GLU A 237 -12.78 8.04 7.00
CA GLU A 237 -11.33 8.13 7.25
C GLU A 237 -10.91 7.13 8.33
N ILE A 238 -9.91 6.31 8.02
CA ILE A 238 -9.27 5.39 8.97
C ILE A 238 -7.78 5.75 9.03
N ASP A 239 -7.26 6.17 10.18
CA ASP A 239 -5.86 6.62 10.31
C ASP A 239 -5.14 6.09 11.57
N GLY A 240 -4.01 5.41 11.36
CA GLY A 240 -3.02 5.12 12.40
C GLY A 240 -3.29 3.88 13.26
N ILE A 241 -4.28 3.07 12.89
CA ILE A 241 -4.70 1.89 13.65
C ILE A 241 -3.80 0.68 13.36
N LEU A 242 -3.54 -0.11 14.41
CA LEU A 242 -2.95 -1.45 14.28
C LEU A 242 -4.05 -2.51 14.39
N VAL A 243 -4.24 -3.31 13.35
CA VAL A 243 -5.08 -4.52 13.37
C VAL A 243 -4.17 -5.71 13.66
N LEU A 244 -4.38 -6.37 14.80
CA LEU A 244 -3.50 -7.41 15.30
C LEU A 244 -4.27 -8.70 15.51
N ASP A 245 -3.82 -9.76 14.84
CA ASP A 245 -4.34 -11.11 14.95
C ASP A 245 -5.87 -11.24 14.72
N PRO A 246 -6.45 -10.68 13.64
CA PRO A 246 -7.84 -10.96 13.32
C PRO A 246 -8.04 -12.47 13.13
N ARG A 247 -9.15 -13.00 13.65
CA ARG A 247 -9.48 -14.43 13.61
C ARG A 247 -9.86 -14.89 12.20
N THR A 248 -10.47 -14.00 11.43
CA THR A 248 -10.96 -14.24 10.09
C THR A 248 -11.20 -12.92 9.35
N GLY A 249 -11.25 -12.99 8.02
CA GLY A 249 -11.65 -11.90 7.15
C GLY A 249 -10.65 -10.74 7.10
N TYR A 250 -11.16 -9.62 6.62
CA TYR A 250 -10.37 -8.47 6.18
C TYR A 250 -9.93 -7.58 7.32
N SER A 251 -8.71 -7.07 7.23
CA SER A 251 -8.24 -6.01 8.11
C SER A 251 -9.01 -4.71 7.85
N CYS A 252 -9.35 -4.45 6.59
CA CYS A 252 -10.28 -3.41 6.16
C CYS A 252 -11.04 -3.87 4.90
N ALA A 253 -12.36 -3.97 5.00
CA ALA A 253 -13.21 -4.21 3.84
C ALA A 253 -13.92 -2.91 3.44
N ILE A 254 -13.83 -2.51 2.17
CA ILE A 254 -14.46 -1.32 1.60
C ILE A 254 -15.42 -1.77 0.50
N GLY A 255 -16.71 -1.84 0.78
CA GLY A 255 -17.75 -2.30 -0.13
C GLY A 255 -18.69 -1.20 -0.56
N GLN A 256 -18.88 -1.05 -1.87
CA GLN A 256 -19.83 -0.12 -2.49
C GLN A 256 -19.86 1.27 -1.84
N SER A 257 -18.68 1.85 -1.63
CA SER A 257 -18.49 3.09 -0.88
C SER A 257 -17.75 4.13 -1.72
N GLN A 258 -17.83 5.40 -1.34
CA GLN A 258 -17.18 6.51 -2.06
C GLN A 258 -16.41 7.45 -1.14
N GLN A 259 -15.27 7.98 -1.59
CA GLN A 259 -14.44 8.90 -0.78
C GLN A 259 -14.00 8.21 0.52
N VAL A 260 -13.26 7.11 0.39
CA VAL A 260 -12.71 6.38 1.55
C VAL A 260 -11.21 6.61 1.60
N THR A 261 -10.69 6.87 2.79
CA THR A 261 -9.27 7.10 3.00
C THR A 261 -8.76 6.24 4.14
N VAL A 262 -7.80 5.37 3.86
CA VAL A 262 -7.12 4.51 4.82
C VAL A 262 -5.65 4.91 4.86
N ARG A 263 -5.20 5.44 5.99
CA ARG A 263 -3.84 5.92 6.20
C ARG A 263 -3.18 5.24 7.37
N ASN A 264 -1.88 4.96 7.25
CA ASN A 264 -1.06 4.46 8.35
C ASN A 264 -1.67 3.24 9.08
N LEU A 265 -2.48 2.45 8.38
CA LEU A 265 -3.04 1.21 8.89
C LEU A 265 -1.95 0.15 8.84
N ARG A 266 -1.83 -0.66 9.90
CA ARG A 266 -0.97 -1.84 9.88
C ARG A 266 -1.77 -3.08 10.20
N SER A 267 -1.45 -4.17 9.52
CA SER A 267 -2.09 -5.45 9.78
C SER A 267 -1.11 -6.60 9.89
N TYR A 268 -1.43 -7.52 10.80
CA TYR A 268 -0.78 -8.81 11.00
C TYR A 268 -1.84 -9.87 11.16
N SER A 269 -1.99 -10.74 10.16
CA SER A 269 -3.05 -11.74 10.12
C SER A 269 -2.53 -13.16 10.04
N CYS A 270 -3.31 -14.07 10.62
CA CYS A 270 -3.11 -15.52 10.54
C CYS A 270 -4.42 -16.31 10.44
N GLY A 271 -5.55 -15.60 10.42
CA GLY A 271 -6.90 -16.13 10.38
C GLY A 271 -7.26 -16.73 9.02
N GLN A 272 -8.46 -17.30 8.92
CA GLN A 272 -9.01 -17.70 7.63
C GLN A 272 -9.37 -16.44 6.81
N TRP A 273 -9.03 -16.40 5.51
CA TRP A 273 -9.19 -15.20 4.67
C TRP A 273 -8.52 -14.00 5.35
N GLY A 274 -7.24 -14.15 5.69
CA GLY A 274 -6.49 -13.18 6.49
C GLY A 274 -6.08 -11.93 5.71
N ASP A 275 -6.96 -11.41 4.86
CA ASP A 275 -6.69 -10.35 3.93
C ASP A 275 -6.40 -9.01 4.65
N GLY A 276 -5.66 -8.14 3.95
CA GLY A 276 -5.36 -6.79 4.35
C GLY A 276 -6.53 -5.87 4.04
N ILE A 277 -6.39 -5.07 2.98
CA ILE A 277 -7.37 -4.08 2.56
C ILE A 277 -8.01 -4.51 1.24
N ASP A 278 -9.33 -4.73 1.27
CA ASP A 278 -10.09 -5.17 0.11
C ASP A 278 -11.11 -4.11 -0.29
N VAL A 279 -11.14 -3.79 -1.58
CA VAL A 279 -12.06 -2.83 -2.16
C VAL A 279 -13.01 -3.55 -3.12
N PHE A 280 -14.31 -3.37 -2.94
CA PHE A 280 -15.37 -3.96 -3.76
C PHE A 280 -16.28 -2.85 -4.29
N SER A 281 -16.48 -2.79 -5.61
CA SER A 281 -17.47 -1.91 -6.26
C SER A 281 -17.46 -0.45 -5.78
N SER A 282 -16.28 0.11 -5.49
CA SER A 282 -16.13 1.40 -4.79
C SER A 282 -15.42 2.44 -5.65
N GLU A 283 -15.54 3.71 -5.26
CA GLU A 283 -15.00 4.85 -5.99
C GLU A 283 -14.24 5.85 -5.10
N ASP A 284 -13.18 6.47 -5.62
CA ASP A 284 -12.38 7.47 -4.90
C ASP A 284 -11.84 6.94 -3.56
N VAL A 285 -10.98 5.92 -3.65
CA VAL A 285 -10.36 5.28 -2.49
C VAL A 285 -8.87 5.58 -2.46
N LEU A 286 -8.40 6.08 -1.33
CA LEU A 286 -6.98 6.28 -1.04
C LEU A 286 -6.51 5.31 0.05
N ILE A 287 -5.48 4.53 -0.26
CA ILE A 287 -4.73 3.68 0.68
C ILE A 287 -3.30 4.22 0.72
N GLU A 288 -2.82 4.66 1.88
CA GLU A 288 -1.56 5.39 1.98
C GLU A 288 -0.79 5.09 3.28
N GLY A 289 0.54 4.93 3.18
CA GLY A 289 1.38 4.77 4.38
C GLY A 289 1.21 3.42 5.09
N VAL A 290 0.60 2.42 4.44
CA VAL A 290 0.22 1.17 5.13
C VAL A 290 1.36 0.17 5.22
N PHE A 291 1.31 -0.69 6.23
CA PHE A 291 2.17 -1.88 6.34
C PHE A 291 1.32 -3.13 6.49
N MET A 292 1.31 -3.98 5.49
CA MET A 292 0.47 -5.19 5.45
C MET A 292 1.34 -6.43 5.53
N ARG A 293 1.24 -7.18 6.63
CA ARG A 293 1.79 -8.54 6.72
C ARG A 293 0.66 -9.53 6.89
N ASN A 294 0.22 -10.10 5.78
CA ASN A 294 -1.05 -10.81 5.74
C ASN A 294 -0.88 -12.25 5.28
N SER A 295 -1.73 -13.13 5.79
CA SER A 295 -1.82 -14.54 5.42
C SER A 295 -2.77 -14.80 4.24
N ASP A 296 -3.07 -13.76 3.49
CA ASP A 296 -3.80 -13.71 2.23
C ASP A 296 -3.46 -12.36 1.56
N ASP A 297 -4.25 -11.89 0.60
CA ASP A 297 -4.02 -10.63 -0.13
C ASP A 297 -3.71 -9.44 0.80
N CYS A 298 -2.64 -8.69 0.54
CA CYS A 298 -2.35 -7.46 1.30
C CYS A 298 -3.24 -6.30 0.86
N VAL A 299 -3.42 -6.12 -0.45
CA VAL A 299 -4.38 -5.19 -1.04
C VAL A 299 -5.08 -5.85 -2.21
N ALA A 300 -6.41 -5.86 -2.20
CA ALA A 300 -7.19 -6.40 -3.29
C ALA A 300 -8.23 -5.40 -3.82
N VAL A 301 -8.42 -5.38 -5.14
CA VAL A 301 -9.43 -4.54 -5.82
C VAL A 301 -10.33 -5.44 -6.67
N TYR A 302 -11.58 -5.53 -6.25
CA TYR A 302 -12.65 -6.32 -6.82
C TYR A 302 -13.78 -5.42 -7.36
N ALA A 303 -14.59 -5.96 -8.26
CA ALA A 303 -15.87 -5.36 -8.65
C ALA A 303 -16.98 -5.94 -7.75
N HIS A 304 -17.94 -6.66 -8.31
CA HIS A 304 -19.02 -7.30 -7.55
C HIS A 304 -18.54 -8.44 -6.65
N ARG A 305 -19.06 -8.44 -5.43
CA ARG A 305 -19.02 -9.59 -4.51
C ARG A 305 -20.16 -9.49 -3.53
N TRP A 306 -20.89 -10.59 -3.33
CA TRP A 306 -22.05 -10.66 -2.43
C TRP A 306 -23.11 -9.61 -2.76
N ASP A 307 -23.33 -8.63 -1.87
CA ASP A 307 -24.33 -7.57 -2.02
C ASP A 307 -23.71 -6.25 -2.52
N TYR A 308 -22.41 -6.22 -2.84
CA TYR A 308 -21.75 -5.08 -3.46
C TYR A 308 -21.82 -5.20 -4.97
N TYR A 309 -22.39 -4.21 -5.65
CA TYR A 309 -22.58 -4.18 -7.10
C TYR A 309 -22.01 -2.89 -7.70
N GLY A 310 -21.43 -3.01 -8.88
CA GLY A 310 -20.96 -1.89 -9.69
C GLY A 310 -19.47 -1.95 -10.01
N ASP A 311 -19.06 -1.01 -10.86
CA ASP A 311 -17.66 -0.79 -11.20
C ASP A 311 -16.83 -0.44 -9.96
N CYS A 312 -15.51 -0.63 -10.07
CA CYS A 312 -14.54 -0.17 -9.08
C CYS A 312 -13.57 0.81 -9.74
N ARG A 313 -13.53 2.07 -9.30
CA ARG A 313 -12.78 3.12 -10.02
C ARG A 313 -12.06 4.12 -9.14
N ASN A 314 -11.00 4.73 -9.68
CA ASN A 314 -10.23 5.79 -9.02
C ASN A 314 -9.64 5.33 -7.67
N ILE A 315 -8.86 4.25 -7.71
CA ILE A 315 -8.23 3.67 -6.52
C ILE A 315 -6.75 4.05 -6.53
N THR A 316 -6.26 4.65 -5.45
CA THR A 316 -4.84 4.96 -5.30
C THR A 316 -4.27 4.24 -4.09
N VAL A 317 -3.22 3.45 -4.30
CA VAL A 317 -2.40 2.86 -3.25
C VAL A 317 -1.02 3.50 -3.34
N ARG A 318 -0.55 4.16 -2.28
CA ARG A 318 0.78 4.76 -2.28
C ARG A 318 1.56 4.69 -0.98
N ASP A 319 2.86 4.89 -1.07
CA ASP A 319 3.77 5.04 0.08
C ASP A 319 3.67 3.87 1.07
N SER A 320 3.56 2.65 0.54
CA SER A 320 3.12 1.47 1.33
C SER A 320 4.12 0.32 1.24
N THR A 321 4.10 -0.53 2.27
CA THR A 321 4.96 -1.71 2.37
C THR A 321 4.12 -2.97 2.50
N LEU A 322 4.35 -3.96 1.63
CA LEU A 322 3.52 -5.14 1.50
C LEU A 322 4.34 -6.42 1.72
N TRP A 323 3.82 -7.32 2.55
CA TRP A 323 4.41 -8.59 2.91
C TRP A 323 3.32 -9.67 2.89
N ALA A 324 3.19 -10.36 1.75
CA ALA A 324 2.22 -11.44 1.60
C ALA A 324 2.84 -12.77 2.05
N ASP A 325 2.52 -13.23 3.27
CA ASP A 325 2.95 -14.55 3.76
C ASP A 325 2.23 -15.70 3.00
N VAL A 326 1.08 -15.39 2.36
CA VAL A 326 0.31 -16.20 1.40
C VAL A 326 -0.31 -15.24 0.36
N ALA A 327 -0.67 -15.74 -0.83
CA ALA A 327 -1.38 -14.99 -1.87
C ALA A 327 -0.61 -13.75 -2.35
N HIS A 328 -1.28 -12.59 -2.52
CA HIS A 328 -0.73 -11.49 -3.30
C HIS A 328 -0.38 -10.27 -2.45
N PRO A 329 0.76 -9.60 -2.72
CA PRO A 329 0.96 -8.22 -2.31
C PRO A 329 -0.15 -7.32 -2.89
N VAL A 330 -0.42 -7.40 -4.20
CA VAL A 330 -1.55 -6.71 -4.83
C VAL A 330 -2.30 -7.63 -5.80
N ASN A 331 -3.62 -7.69 -5.65
CA ASN A 331 -4.53 -8.40 -6.53
C ASN A 331 -5.61 -7.45 -7.09
N ILE A 332 -5.89 -7.52 -8.39
CA ILE A 332 -6.94 -6.73 -9.05
C ILE A 332 -7.71 -7.66 -9.98
N GLY A 333 -9.02 -7.83 -9.76
CA GLY A 333 -9.85 -8.70 -10.60
C GLY A 333 -10.47 -9.85 -9.83
N THR A 334 -10.57 -11.04 -10.42
CA THR A 334 -11.26 -12.24 -9.92
C THR A 334 -12.78 -12.12 -9.83
N HIS A 335 -13.33 -11.22 -9.01
CA HIS A 335 -14.76 -11.20 -8.69
C HIS A 335 -15.52 -10.09 -9.43
N GLY A 336 -16.62 -10.47 -10.07
CA GLY A 336 -17.48 -9.60 -10.87
C GLY A 336 -18.89 -10.13 -11.06
N ASN A 337 -19.64 -9.52 -11.99
CA ASN A 337 -21.02 -9.88 -12.28
C ASN A 337 -21.23 -10.17 -13.78
N PRO A 338 -21.30 -11.44 -14.22
CA PRO A 338 -21.49 -11.77 -15.63
C PRO A 338 -22.84 -11.31 -16.20
N GLU A 339 -23.86 -11.18 -15.36
CA GLU A 339 -25.19 -10.71 -15.81
C GLU A 339 -25.19 -9.22 -16.13
N LYS A 340 -24.29 -8.46 -15.48
CA LYS A 340 -24.08 -7.03 -15.69
C LYS A 340 -22.57 -6.74 -15.64
N PRO A 341 -21.81 -7.06 -16.70
CA PRO A 341 -20.35 -7.01 -16.68
C PRO A 341 -19.79 -5.65 -16.25
N GLU A 342 -18.90 -5.67 -15.27
CA GLU A 342 -18.36 -4.47 -14.61
C GLU A 342 -16.95 -4.13 -15.12
N VAL A 343 -16.49 -2.94 -14.78
CA VAL A 343 -15.16 -2.44 -15.09
C VAL A 343 -14.42 -2.10 -13.80
N ILE A 344 -13.16 -2.54 -13.71
CA ILE A 344 -12.19 -2.06 -12.72
C ILE A 344 -11.22 -1.13 -13.44
N GLU A 345 -11.22 0.16 -13.11
CA GLU A 345 -10.45 1.16 -13.86
C GLU A 345 -9.82 2.27 -13.03
N ASN A 346 -8.79 2.91 -13.60
CA ASN A 346 -8.12 4.06 -13.01
C ASN A 346 -7.49 3.71 -11.64
N VAL A 347 -6.69 2.66 -11.62
CA VAL A 347 -5.95 2.24 -10.41
C VAL A 347 -4.51 2.72 -10.50
N VAL A 348 -4.05 3.41 -9.46
CA VAL A 348 -2.68 3.91 -9.34
C VAL A 348 -2.00 3.26 -8.15
N LEU A 349 -0.96 2.48 -8.41
CA LEU A 349 -0.07 1.87 -7.42
C LEU A 349 1.25 2.62 -7.50
N SER A 350 1.60 3.40 -6.48
CA SER A 350 2.76 4.32 -6.54
C SER A 350 3.63 4.22 -5.30
N ASN A 351 4.96 4.19 -5.46
CA ASN A 351 5.88 4.17 -4.30
C ASN A 351 5.59 3.02 -3.31
N ILE A 352 5.49 1.78 -3.81
CA ILE A 352 5.26 0.55 -3.00
C ILE A 352 6.52 -0.33 -2.88
N ASP A 353 6.89 -0.71 -1.66
CA ASP A 353 7.91 -1.73 -1.38
C ASP A 353 7.23 -3.09 -1.15
N VAL A 354 7.53 -4.07 -1.98
CA VAL A 354 7.11 -5.47 -1.77
C VAL A 354 8.26 -6.22 -1.11
N LEU A 355 8.06 -6.64 0.14
CA LEU A 355 9.06 -7.33 0.94
C LEU A 355 8.93 -8.85 0.88
N GLN A 356 7.74 -9.35 0.57
CA GLN A 356 7.47 -10.78 0.48
C GLN A 356 6.31 -11.04 -0.47
N HIS A 357 6.46 -12.12 -1.21
CA HIS A 357 5.42 -12.82 -1.94
C HIS A 357 5.71 -14.31 -1.80
N ARG A 358 4.72 -15.04 -1.28
CA ARG A 358 4.81 -16.49 -1.13
C ARG A 358 3.49 -17.14 -1.52
N GLU A 359 3.30 -17.36 -2.81
CA GLU A 359 2.12 -18.05 -3.34
C GLU A 359 2.51 -19.39 -3.99
N PRO A 360 2.21 -20.54 -3.34
CA PRO A 360 2.52 -21.87 -3.88
C PRO A 360 1.74 -22.24 -5.15
N GLN A 361 0.58 -21.65 -5.37
CA GLN A 361 -0.31 -21.95 -6.50
C GLN A 361 0.04 -21.05 -7.69
N VAL A 362 0.69 -21.62 -8.71
CA VAL A 362 1.14 -20.91 -9.92
C VAL A 362 0.05 -20.05 -10.58
N LEU A 363 -1.20 -20.51 -10.54
CA LEU A 363 -2.33 -19.75 -11.10
C LEU A 363 -2.61 -18.43 -10.37
N TYR A 364 -2.25 -18.31 -9.09
CA TYR A 364 -2.52 -17.15 -8.26
C TYR A 364 -1.23 -16.43 -7.83
N GLN A 365 -0.12 -16.64 -8.54
CA GLN A 365 1.11 -15.91 -8.26
C GLN A 365 1.07 -14.50 -8.87
N GLY A 366 1.86 -13.58 -8.30
CA GLY A 366 2.10 -12.23 -8.81
C GLY A 366 2.24 -11.24 -7.65
N CYS A 367 3.35 -10.50 -7.60
CA CYS A 367 3.46 -9.35 -6.70
C CYS A 367 2.42 -8.29 -7.08
N PHE A 368 2.24 -8.10 -8.39
CA PHE A 368 1.13 -7.35 -8.97
C PHE A 368 0.34 -8.27 -9.90
N ALA A 369 -0.82 -8.74 -9.43
CA ALA A 369 -1.71 -9.62 -10.16
C ALA A 369 -2.93 -8.87 -10.69
N LEU A 370 -3.18 -8.98 -12.00
CA LEU A 370 -4.37 -8.48 -12.69
C LEU A 370 -5.07 -9.68 -13.32
N ASN A 371 -6.22 -10.08 -12.78
CA ASN A 371 -6.81 -11.38 -13.07
C ASN A 371 -8.32 -11.33 -13.32
N PRO A 372 -8.80 -10.61 -14.35
CA PRO A 372 -10.24 -10.41 -14.55
C PRO A 372 -10.95 -11.76 -14.77
N GLY A 373 -12.03 -11.97 -14.02
CA GLY A 373 -13.01 -13.04 -14.16
C GLY A 373 -14.42 -12.45 -14.16
N ASP A 374 -15.45 -13.28 -14.29
CA ASP A 374 -16.85 -12.88 -14.23
C ASP A 374 -17.24 -11.78 -15.25
N ASP A 375 -16.68 -11.86 -16.46
CA ASP A 375 -16.79 -10.84 -17.51
C ASP A 375 -16.33 -9.43 -17.10
N ASN A 376 -15.53 -9.28 -16.03
CA ASN A 376 -14.91 -7.99 -15.72
C ASN A 376 -13.93 -7.55 -16.79
N LEU A 377 -13.85 -6.24 -17.01
CA LEU A 377 -12.75 -5.61 -17.76
C LEU A 377 -11.85 -4.87 -16.77
N ILE A 378 -10.54 -5.11 -16.81
CA ILE A 378 -9.56 -4.30 -16.07
C ILE A 378 -8.89 -3.35 -17.04
N ARG A 379 -8.87 -2.05 -16.74
CA ARG A 379 -8.21 -1.07 -17.61
C ARG A 379 -7.60 0.15 -16.92
N ASN A 380 -6.70 0.83 -17.62
CA ASN A 380 -6.06 2.05 -17.13
C ASN A 380 -5.43 1.88 -15.74
N ILE A 381 -4.47 0.95 -15.68
CA ILE A 381 -3.74 0.61 -14.46
C ILE A 381 -2.34 1.20 -14.56
N ARG A 382 -1.94 1.98 -13.55
CA ARG A 382 -0.59 2.52 -13.46
C ARG A 382 0.13 1.99 -12.24
N ILE A 383 1.24 1.30 -12.47
CA ILE A 383 2.14 0.79 -11.45
C ILE A 383 3.43 1.59 -11.59
N GLN A 384 3.76 2.42 -10.60
CA GLN A 384 4.90 3.31 -10.72
C GLN A 384 5.78 3.39 -9.49
N ASP A 385 7.07 3.52 -9.74
CA ASP A 385 8.09 3.75 -8.72
C ASP A 385 8.01 2.66 -7.64
N VAL A 386 7.89 1.37 -8.03
CA VAL A 386 7.73 0.23 -7.11
C VAL A 386 9.03 -0.58 -7.00
N ARG A 387 9.35 -1.05 -5.79
CA ARG A 387 10.52 -1.90 -5.53
C ARG A 387 10.06 -3.24 -5.01
N VAL A 388 10.48 -4.31 -5.66
CA VAL A 388 10.25 -5.67 -5.24
C VAL A 388 11.59 -6.24 -4.82
N GLU A 389 11.71 -6.53 -3.53
CA GLU A 389 12.89 -7.19 -3.00
C GLU A 389 12.79 -8.71 -3.21
N ASP A 390 13.89 -9.42 -2.94
CA ASP A 390 13.88 -10.88 -3.03
C ASP A 390 12.85 -11.48 -2.08
N PHE A 391 11.85 -12.11 -2.67
CA PHE A 391 10.78 -12.83 -1.99
C PHE A 391 11.06 -14.34 -2.01
N THR A 392 10.19 -15.14 -1.41
CA THR A 392 10.45 -16.58 -1.25
C THR A 392 9.86 -17.45 -2.35
N ARG A 393 8.70 -17.09 -2.92
CA ARG A 393 8.08 -17.87 -4.00
C ARG A 393 6.97 -17.12 -4.73
N GLY A 394 7.08 -16.97 -6.04
CA GLY A 394 6.01 -16.44 -6.87
C GLY A 394 6.50 -15.61 -8.05
N GLN A 395 5.61 -14.83 -8.66
CA GLN A 395 5.90 -14.09 -9.89
C GLN A 395 6.06 -12.60 -9.60
N LEU A 396 6.88 -11.92 -10.41
CA LEU A 396 7.00 -10.46 -10.32
C LEU A 396 5.69 -9.76 -10.72
N VAL A 397 5.12 -10.20 -11.84
CA VAL A 397 3.83 -9.73 -12.36
C VAL A 397 3.05 -10.90 -12.93
N ASN A 398 1.72 -10.84 -12.85
CA ASN A 398 0.82 -11.77 -13.51
C ASN A 398 -0.40 -11.01 -14.04
N MET A 399 -0.61 -11.04 -15.35
CA MET A 399 -1.75 -10.41 -16.00
C MET A 399 -2.45 -11.48 -16.83
N ARG A 400 -3.54 -12.04 -16.31
CA ARG A 400 -4.18 -13.22 -16.90
C ARG A 400 -5.68 -13.10 -16.87
N VAL A 401 -6.33 -13.20 -18.03
CA VAL A 401 -7.77 -13.38 -18.07
C VAL A 401 -8.13 -14.75 -17.49
N MET A 402 -8.81 -14.75 -16.34
CA MET A 402 -9.04 -15.95 -15.54
C MET A 402 -10.34 -16.62 -15.90
N ALA A 403 -10.27 -17.92 -16.23
CA ALA A 403 -11.40 -18.84 -16.11
C ALA A 403 -11.03 -19.89 -15.06
N ASN A 404 -11.49 -19.69 -13.81
CA ASN A 404 -11.18 -20.61 -12.71
C ASN A 404 -12.42 -20.88 -11.84
N ARG A 405 -12.23 -21.62 -10.74
CA ARG A 405 -13.33 -22.06 -9.85
C ARG A 405 -14.05 -20.93 -9.10
N TYR A 406 -13.51 -19.72 -9.11
CA TYR A 406 -14.03 -18.55 -8.39
C TYR A 406 -14.86 -17.61 -9.27
N ASN A 407 -14.95 -17.92 -10.56
CA ASN A 407 -15.66 -17.12 -11.56
C ASN A 407 -16.64 -18.02 -12.33
N ALA A 408 -17.77 -17.47 -12.74
CA ALA A 408 -18.75 -18.13 -13.60
C ALA A 408 -18.41 -17.97 -15.10
N SER A 409 -17.59 -16.98 -15.46
CA SER A 409 -17.10 -16.76 -16.82
C SER A 409 -15.68 -16.18 -16.81
N PRO A 410 -14.92 -16.29 -17.91
CA PRO A 410 -13.67 -15.53 -18.04
C PRO A 410 -13.90 -14.02 -17.97
N GLY A 411 -12.87 -13.24 -17.67
CA GLY A 411 -12.90 -11.78 -17.81
C GLY A 411 -12.97 -11.34 -19.28
N ARG A 412 -13.36 -10.09 -19.52
CA ARG A 412 -13.36 -9.46 -20.87
C ARG A 412 -11.97 -9.05 -21.36
N GLY A 413 -11.00 -8.90 -20.47
CA GLY A 413 -9.63 -8.56 -20.84
C GLY A 413 -8.91 -7.69 -19.82
N VAL A 414 -7.63 -7.44 -20.12
CA VAL A 414 -6.79 -6.43 -19.46
C VAL A 414 -6.32 -5.46 -20.54
N GLU A 415 -6.53 -4.16 -20.36
CA GLU A 415 -6.09 -3.15 -21.33
C GLU A 415 -5.45 -1.92 -20.67
N ASP A 416 -4.49 -1.30 -21.36
CA ASP A 416 -3.88 -0.04 -20.96
C ASP A 416 -3.23 -0.08 -19.57
N VAL A 417 -2.20 -0.93 -19.45
CA VAL A 417 -1.39 -1.06 -18.23
C VAL A 417 -0.04 -0.40 -18.44
N TYR A 418 0.31 0.52 -17.56
CA TYR A 418 1.57 1.23 -17.58
C TYR A 418 2.38 0.99 -16.32
N VAL A 419 3.49 0.30 -16.49
CA VAL A 419 4.45 0.00 -15.42
C VAL A 419 5.67 0.89 -15.62
N ARG A 420 5.90 1.87 -14.74
CA ARG A 420 7.03 2.80 -14.82
C ARG A 420 7.95 2.65 -13.60
N ASN A 421 9.26 2.53 -13.79
CA ASN A 421 10.22 2.45 -12.68
C ASN A 421 9.90 1.30 -11.70
N LEU A 422 9.69 0.09 -12.24
CA LEU A 422 9.61 -1.13 -11.43
C LEU A 422 11.02 -1.71 -11.30
N THR A 423 11.47 -1.96 -10.06
CA THR A 423 12.72 -2.67 -9.80
C THR A 423 12.46 -3.99 -9.11
N TYR A 424 13.08 -5.07 -9.58
CA TYR A 424 13.21 -6.33 -8.87
C TYR A 424 14.68 -6.61 -8.57
N ASP A 425 15.00 -6.84 -7.29
CA ASP A 425 16.33 -7.25 -6.82
C ASP A 425 16.21 -8.55 -6.03
N GLY A 426 16.41 -9.68 -6.71
CA GLY A 426 16.22 -11.01 -6.14
C GLY A 426 16.47 -12.16 -7.13
N THR A 427 16.39 -13.39 -6.60
CA THR A 427 16.72 -14.62 -7.34
C THR A 427 15.60 -15.67 -7.36
N HIS A 428 14.48 -15.41 -6.68
CA HIS A 428 13.41 -16.39 -6.47
C HIS A 428 12.14 -16.14 -7.30
N ALA A 429 12.15 -15.18 -8.22
CA ALA A 429 11.02 -14.96 -9.10
C ALA A 429 10.83 -16.13 -10.08
N ASP A 430 9.64 -16.73 -10.03
CA ASP A 430 9.11 -17.64 -11.04
C ASP A 430 8.78 -16.88 -12.34
N THR A 431 8.57 -17.63 -13.42
CA THR A 431 8.22 -17.07 -14.73
C THR A 431 6.96 -16.21 -14.66
N ALA A 432 7.06 -14.92 -14.96
CA ALA A 432 5.92 -14.01 -15.03
C ALA A 432 4.96 -14.42 -16.16
N ILE A 433 3.66 -14.15 -16.00
CA ILE A 433 2.64 -14.60 -16.95
C ILE A 433 1.79 -13.42 -17.45
N LEU A 434 1.77 -13.23 -18.77
CA LEU A 434 0.81 -12.41 -19.49
C LEU A 434 -0.01 -13.31 -20.41
N ALA A 435 -1.32 -13.43 -20.18
CA ALA A 435 -2.15 -14.34 -20.96
C ALA A 435 -3.58 -13.80 -21.15
N GLY A 436 -3.93 -13.52 -22.42
CA GLY A 436 -5.33 -13.39 -22.82
C GLY A 436 -5.99 -14.76 -22.88
N TYR A 437 -7.32 -14.80 -22.78
CA TYR A 437 -8.07 -16.07 -22.80
C TYR A 437 -8.30 -16.56 -24.23
N ASP A 438 -8.71 -15.65 -25.12
CA ASP A 438 -8.92 -15.87 -26.55
C ASP A 438 -8.74 -14.53 -27.30
N ALA A 439 -9.03 -14.50 -28.60
CA ALA A 439 -8.92 -13.29 -29.42
C ALA A 439 -9.89 -12.17 -29.02
N ASP A 440 -11.00 -12.48 -28.37
CA ASP A 440 -12.00 -11.50 -27.92
C ASP A 440 -11.75 -11.03 -26.47
N ARG A 441 -10.90 -11.75 -25.74
CA ARG A 441 -10.54 -11.49 -24.34
C ARG A 441 -9.02 -11.33 -24.16
N PRO A 442 -8.41 -10.30 -24.79
CA PRO A 442 -6.97 -10.14 -24.83
C PRO A 442 -6.39 -9.52 -23.55
N VAL A 443 -5.07 -9.62 -23.43
CA VAL A 443 -4.25 -8.67 -22.66
C VAL A 443 -3.61 -7.72 -23.66
N LYS A 444 -3.86 -6.42 -23.60
CA LYS A 444 -3.35 -5.48 -24.62
C LYS A 444 -2.85 -4.17 -24.06
N ASN A 445 -1.94 -3.54 -24.78
CA ASN A 445 -1.37 -2.23 -24.46
C ASN A 445 -0.68 -2.20 -23.09
N VAL A 446 0.14 -3.22 -22.81
CA VAL A 446 0.98 -3.27 -21.61
C VAL A 446 2.34 -2.64 -21.93
N THR A 447 2.71 -1.61 -21.18
CA THR A 447 3.99 -0.91 -21.36
C THR A 447 4.79 -0.96 -20.08
N PHE A 448 5.96 -1.59 -20.13
CA PHE A 448 6.99 -1.47 -19.12
C PHE A 448 7.94 -0.36 -19.54
N GLN A 449 8.19 0.61 -18.67
CA GLN A 449 9.18 1.65 -18.85
C GLN A 449 10.13 1.67 -17.67
N ASN A 450 11.42 1.58 -17.96
CA ASN A 450 12.48 1.52 -16.97
C ASN A 450 12.28 0.36 -15.96
N LEU A 451 11.90 -0.81 -16.49
CA LEU A 451 11.89 -2.05 -15.73
C LEU A 451 13.34 -2.48 -15.46
N THR A 452 13.71 -2.63 -14.20
CA THR A 452 15.04 -3.06 -13.80
C THR A 452 14.98 -4.41 -13.08
N VAL A 453 15.72 -5.39 -13.58
CA VAL A 453 15.87 -6.71 -12.93
C VAL A 453 17.34 -6.94 -12.61
N ASN A 454 17.66 -7.05 -11.31
CA ASN A 454 19.02 -7.28 -10.81
C ASN A 454 20.05 -6.31 -11.41
N GLY A 455 19.69 -5.02 -11.47
CA GLY A 455 20.51 -3.94 -12.01
C GLY A 455 20.53 -3.82 -13.54
N THR A 456 19.87 -4.71 -14.27
CA THR A 456 19.73 -4.64 -15.73
C THR A 456 18.43 -3.96 -16.11
N VAL A 457 18.50 -2.86 -16.86
CA VAL A 457 17.31 -2.22 -17.45
C VAL A 457 16.86 -3.04 -18.65
N VAL A 458 15.60 -3.47 -18.64
CA VAL A 458 15.00 -4.29 -19.69
C VAL A 458 14.20 -3.41 -20.64
N HIS A 459 14.64 -3.36 -21.89
CA HIS A 459 14.01 -2.57 -22.95
C HIS A 459 14.24 -3.19 -24.32
N ASP A 460 13.42 -2.83 -25.31
CA ASP A 460 13.42 -3.47 -26.62
C ASP A 460 14.72 -3.25 -27.41
N GLY A 461 15.40 -2.13 -27.16
CA GLY A 461 16.70 -1.78 -27.75
C GLY A 461 17.93 -2.35 -27.04
N MET A 462 17.79 -3.14 -25.97
CA MET A 462 18.93 -3.70 -25.24
C MET A 462 19.68 -4.77 -26.06
N GLU A 463 20.96 -4.95 -25.79
CA GLU A 463 21.74 -6.05 -26.36
C GLU A 463 21.22 -7.40 -25.84
N LYS A 464 20.84 -8.29 -26.76
CA LYS A 464 20.39 -9.66 -26.50
C LYS A 464 20.56 -10.53 -27.76
N PRO A 465 20.56 -11.87 -27.66
CA PRO A 465 20.58 -12.72 -28.84
C PRO A 465 19.39 -12.42 -29.77
N GLY A 466 19.62 -12.42 -31.08
CA GLY A 466 18.61 -11.99 -32.06
C GLY A 466 17.34 -12.86 -32.13
N TRP A 467 17.36 -14.05 -31.54
CA TRP A 467 16.20 -14.95 -31.45
C TRP A 467 15.48 -14.90 -30.09
N PHE A 468 15.93 -14.04 -29.16
CA PHE A 468 15.28 -13.81 -27.88
C PHE A 468 14.27 -12.66 -28.02
N LEU A 469 13.12 -12.80 -27.36
CA LEU A 469 12.19 -11.72 -27.10
C LEU A 469 12.71 -10.88 -25.93
N THR A 470 12.29 -9.61 -25.82
CA THR A 470 12.62 -8.79 -24.64
C THR A 470 12.03 -9.39 -23.36
N ALA A 471 10.86 -10.06 -23.46
CA ALA A 471 10.23 -10.78 -22.37
C ALA A 471 11.10 -11.93 -21.80
N ASP A 472 12.02 -12.50 -22.59
CA ASP A 472 12.93 -13.54 -22.10
C ASP A 472 13.95 -13.00 -21.08
N MET A 473 14.17 -11.67 -21.06
CA MET A 473 15.07 -11.00 -20.13
C MET A 473 14.47 -10.78 -18.73
N VAL A 474 13.16 -10.99 -18.59
CA VAL A 474 12.42 -11.02 -17.32
C VAL A 474 11.53 -12.24 -17.41
N PRO A 475 12.05 -13.46 -17.18
CA PRO A 475 11.49 -14.72 -17.69
C PRO A 475 9.97 -14.69 -17.71
N MET A 476 9.37 -14.33 -18.85
CA MET A 476 7.97 -13.97 -18.96
C MET A 476 7.35 -14.72 -20.13
N PHE A 477 6.25 -15.39 -19.86
CA PHE A 477 5.42 -16.00 -20.87
C PHE A 477 4.32 -15.02 -21.30
N ALA A 478 4.30 -14.67 -22.59
CA ALA A 478 3.23 -13.92 -23.23
C ALA A 478 2.60 -14.79 -24.32
N ASN A 479 1.29 -15.08 -24.23
CA ASN A 479 0.60 -15.90 -25.23
C ASN A 479 0.16 -15.11 -26.48
N GLU A 480 -0.42 -15.79 -27.46
CA GLU A 480 -0.88 -15.24 -28.74
C GLU A 480 -1.99 -14.18 -28.64
N HIS A 481 -2.59 -14.04 -27.46
CA HIS A 481 -3.64 -13.07 -27.14
C HIS A 481 -3.09 -11.88 -26.35
N VAL A 482 -1.76 -11.74 -26.26
CA VAL A 482 -1.08 -10.56 -25.74
C VAL A 482 -0.68 -9.63 -26.88
N TRP A 483 -1.22 -8.41 -26.90
CA TRP A 483 -0.99 -7.44 -27.98
C TRP A 483 -0.34 -6.15 -27.49
N ASN A 484 0.54 -5.57 -28.31
CA ASN A 484 1.22 -4.31 -28.02
C ASN A 484 1.96 -4.30 -26.67
N LEU A 485 2.63 -5.40 -26.32
CA LEU A 485 3.56 -5.45 -25.20
C LEU A 485 4.84 -4.68 -25.57
N ARG A 486 5.23 -3.69 -24.76
CA ARG A 486 6.39 -2.82 -25.02
C ARG A 486 7.31 -2.74 -23.82
N PHE A 487 8.62 -2.69 -24.06
CA PHE A 487 9.63 -2.46 -23.04
C PHE A 487 10.49 -1.26 -23.42
N LEU A 488 10.40 -0.19 -22.64
CA LEU A 488 11.03 1.09 -22.91
C LEU A 488 12.10 1.38 -21.84
N ASP A 489 13.19 2.04 -22.24
CA ASP A 489 14.11 2.64 -21.27
C ASP A 489 13.54 3.97 -20.74
N ALA A 490 14.25 4.60 -19.79
CA ALA A 490 13.83 5.86 -19.21
C ALA A 490 13.86 7.05 -20.20
N ALA A 491 14.66 6.98 -21.26
CA ALA A 491 14.80 8.07 -22.23
C ALA A 491 13.75 8.01 -23.34
N THR A 492 13.18 6.84 -23.60
CA THR A 492 12.20 6.62 -24.65
C THR A 492 10.83 7.14 -24.22
N ALA A 493 10.18 7.96 -25.06
CA ALA A 493 8.85 8.47 -24.77
C ALA A 493 7.82 7.32 -24.66
N GLY A 494 7.03 7.29 -23.58
CA GLY A 494 5.97 6.29 -23.38
C GLY A 494 4.82 6.41 -24.39
N SER A 495 4.56 7.63 -24.86
CA SER A 495 3.50 7.96 -25.80
C SER A 495 3.95 9.04 -26.79
N THR A 496 3.43 8.95 -28.02
CA THR A 496 3.58 9.95 -29.10
C THR A 496 2.34 10.83 -29.27
N VAL A 497 1.29 10.56 -28.51
CA VAL A 497 0.02 11.31 -28.50
C VAL A 497 -0.07 12.07 -27.19
N ALA A 498 -0.44 13.36 -27.25
CA ALA A 498 -0.65 14.16 -26.05
C ALA A 498 -1.80 13.59 -25.19
N PRO A 499 -1.78 13.76 -23.86
CA PRO A 499 -2.83 13.24 -22.99
C PRO A 499 -4.20 13.86 -23.29
N GLU A 500 -5.28 13.18 -22.89
CA GLU A 500 -6.61 13.75 -22.75
C GLU A 500 -7.11 13.51 -21.31
N ILE A 501 -7.61 14.54 -20.62
CA ILE A 501 -8.15 14.40 -19.26
C ILE A 501 -9.61 13.93 -19.32
N VAL A 502 -9.82 12.67 -18.95
CA VAL A 502 -11.12 11.95 -19.07
C VAL A 502 -11.95 11.97 -17.79
N GLY A 503 -11.37 12.33 -16.64
CA GLY A 503 -12.06 12.38 -15.35
C GLY A 503 -13.21 13.39 -15.26
N ALA A 504 -14.01 13.28 -14.18
CA ALA A 504 -15.17 14.14 -13.94
C ALA A 504 -14.78 15.64 -13.90
N GLY A 505 -15.65 16.49 -14.47
CA GLY A 505 -15.47 17.94 -14.46
C GLY A 505 -15.92 18.62 -13.16
N GLU A 506 -16.47 17.87 -12.21
CA GLU A 506 -16.92 18.38 -10.92
C GLU A 506 -16.51 17.40 -9.80
N ALA A 507 -16.19 17.93 -8.62
CA ALA A 507 -15.98 17.14 -7.41
C ALA A 507 -16.49 17.88 -6.18
N THR A 508 -16.91 17.12 -5.16
CA THR A 508 -17.41 17.66 -3.89
C THR A 508 -16.55 17.16 -2.74
N ALA A 509 -16.05 18.09 -1.92
CA ALA A 509 -15.34 17.81 -0.69
C ALA A 509 -16.14 18.34 0.51
N THR A 510 -15.80 17.86 1.71
CA THR A 510 -16.38 18.33 2.97
C THR A 510 -15.29 19.02 3.79
N ARG A 511 -15.57 20.24 4.27
CA ARG A 511 -14.62 21.03 5.09
C ARG A 511 -14.13 20.19 6.28
N GLY A 512 -12.82 20.20 6.50
CA GLY A 512 -12.20 19.55 7.66
C GLY A 512 -12.17 18.02 7.58
N ARG A 513 -12.64 17.39 6.49
CA ARG A 513 -12.60 15.95 6.25
C ARG A 513 -11.56 15.60 5.19
N ALA A 514 -11.04 14.38 5.21
CA ALA A 514 -10.18 13.91 4.14
C ALA A 514 -10.92 13.97 2.80
N PHE A 515 -10.19 14.36 1.76
CA PHE A 515 -10.66 14.37 0.39
C PHE A 515 -9.59 13.75 -0.49
N ASN A 516 -10.02 12.95 -1.46
CA ASN A 516 -9.14 12.42 -2.50
C ASN A 516 -9.86 12.43 -3.86
N HIS A 517 -9.17 12.85 -4.91
CA HIS A 517 -9.72 12.92 -6.26
C HIS A 517 -8.61 12.71 -7.28
N LEU A 518 -8.73 11.65 -8.08
CA LEU A 518 -7.72 11.30 -9.07
C LEU A 518 -7.99 12.01 -10.40
N VAL A 519 -7.02 12.78 -10.88
CA VAL A 519 -7.05 13.32 -12.24
C VAL A 519 -6.65 12.21 -13.20
N THR A 520 -7.62 11.68 -13.96
CA THR A 520 -7.38 10.59 -14.91
C THR A 520 -7.16 11.13 -16.32
N ALA A 521 -6.15 10.61 -17.00
CA ALA A 521 -5.81 11.01 -18.36
C ALA A 521 -5.31 9.83 -19.21
N THR A 522 -5.52 9.93 -20.52
CA THR A 522 -5.06 8.95 -21.51
C THR A 522 -3.59 9.16 -21.88
N ALA A 523 -3.06 8.26 -22.72
CA ALA A 523 -1.77 8.42 -23.39
C ALA A 523 -0.56 8.53 -22.45
N LEU A 524 -0.56 7.77 -21.35
CA LEU A 524 0.58 7.60 -20.43
C LEU A 524 1.14 8.92 -19.90
N PRO A 525 0.36 9.69 -19.12
CA PRO A 525 0.84 10.92 -18.49
C PRO A 525 1.98 10.61 -17.51
N THR A 526 3.01 11.45 -17.57
CA THR A 526 4.20 11.37 -16.72
C THR A 526 4.24 12.41 -15.61
N SER A 527 3.43 13.48 -15.73
CA SER A 527 3.27 14.47 -14.68
C SER A 527 1.90 15.15 -14.73
N PHE A 528 1.50 15.72 -13.59
CA PHE A 528 0.22 16.39 -13.39
C PHE A 528 0.44 17.72 -12.67
N ASP A 529 -0.51 18.64 -12.85
CA ASP A 529 -0.56 19.88 -12.08
C ASP A 529 -2.00 20.35 -11.84
N ALA A 530 -2.20 21.21 -10.85
CA ALA A 530 -3.49 21.77 -10.51
C ALA A 530 -3.34 23.18 -9.94
N GLU A 531 -3.93 24.15 -10.65
CA GLU A 531 -3.94 25.56 -10.25
C GLU A 531 -5.32 25.95 -9.69
N GLY A 532 -5.34 26.76 -8.63
CA GLY A 532 -6.59 27.24 -8.02
C GLY A 532 -7.22 26.27 -7.01
N LEU A 533 -6.47 25.29 -6.50
CA LEU A 533 -6.93 24.39 -5.44
C LEU A 533 -7.30 25.18 -4.16
N PRO A 534 -8.42 24.85 -3.49
CA PRO A 534 -8.71 25.36 -2.15
C PRO A 534 -7.60 25.05 -1.15
N LYS A 535 -7.39 25.94 -0.18
CA LYS A 535 -6.40 25.74 0.89
C LYS A 535 -6.63 24.42 1.62
N GLY A 536 -5.53 23.69 1.82
CA GLY A 536 -5.51 22.37 2.45
C GLY A 536 -5.61 21.20 1.47
N LEU A 537 -5.78 21.46 0.17
CA LEU A 537 -5.65 20.46 -0.89
C LEU A 537 -4.36 20.69 -1.68
N VAL A 538 -3.74 19.60 -2.09
CA VAL A 538 -2.55 19.58 -2.94
C VAL A 538 -2.71 18.53 -4.02
N ILE A 539 -2.03 18.72 -5.16
CA ILE A 539 -1.88 17.68 -6.18
C ILE A 539 -0.52 17.02 -6.03
N ASP A 540 -0.52 15.69 -6.04
CA ASP A 540 0.67 14.90 -6.27
C ASP A 540 0.98 14.91 -7.77
N LYS A 541 2.13 15.47 -8.15
CA LYS A 541 2.51 15.67 -9.55
C LYS A 541 2.82 14.36 -10.27
N ASP A 542 3.14 13.29 -9.56
CA ASP A 542 3.47 12.01 -10.17
C ASP A 542 2.23 11.13 -10.33
N THR A 543 1.32 11.19 -9.35
CA THR A 543 0.11 10.36 -9.35
C THR A 543 -1.13 11.08 -9.91
N GLY A 544 -1.15 12.40 -9.95
CA GLY A 544 -2.35 13.17 -10.31
C GLY A 544 -3.44 13.12 -9.23
N LEU A 545 -3.12 12.62 -8.03
CA LEU A 545 -4.05 12.60 -6.92
C LEU A 545 -4.12 13.98 -6.26
N ILE A 546 -5.28 14.62 -6.34
CA ILE A 546 -5.61 15.75 -5.48
C ILE A 546 -6.06 15.20 -4.14
N SER A 547 -5.37 15.55 -3.06
CA SER A 547 -5.70 15.06 -1.72
C SER A 547 -5.44 16.10 -0.62
N GLY A 548 -6.06 15.90 0.54
CA GLY A 548 -5.82 16.70 1.73
C GLY A 548 -7.08 16.94 2.55
N THR A 549 -7.11 18.05 3.30
CA THR A 549 -8.23 18.44 4.15
C THR A 549 -8.58 19.90 3.87
N PRO A 550 -9.68 20.20 3.15
CA PRO A 550 -10.01 21.56 2.78
C PRO A 550 -10.45 22.38 4.01
N LEU A 551 -9.94 23.61 4.12
CA LEU A 551 -10.08 24.40 5.36
C LEU A 551 -11.31 25.32 5.39
N ALA A 552 -11.82 25.71 4.22
CA ALA A 552 -12.92 26.65 4.08
C ALA A 552 -13.96 26.17 3.04
N PRO A 553 -15.26 26.42 3.27
CA PRO A 553 -16.30 26.09 2.30
C PRO A 553 -16.28 27.08 1.13
N GLY A 554 -16.79 26.65 -0.02
CA GLY A 554 -16.88 27.47 -1.24
C GLY A 554 -16.73 26.66 -2.52
N THR A 555 -16.95 27.30 -3.66
CA THR A 555 -16.72 26.70 -4.98
C THR A 555 -15.52 27.36 -5.64
N SER A 556 -14.61 26.55 -6.17
CA SER A 556 -13.43 26.99 -6.93
C SER A 556 -13.44 26.34 -8.31
N THR A 557 -12.96 27.08 -9.31
CA THR A 557 -12.62 26.51 -10.62
C THR A 557 -11.13 26.20 -10.61
N VAL A 558 -10.79 24.92 -10.58
CA VAL A 558 -9.43 24.40 -10.59
C VAL A 558 -9.05 24.08 -12.03
N THR A 559 -7.87 24.51 -12.48
CA THR A 559 -7.33 24.07 -13.79
C THR A 559 -6.39 22.90 -13.56
N VAL A 560 -6.79 21.71 -13.98
CA VAL A 560 -5.96 20.50 -13.91
C VAL A 560 -5.24 20.28 -15.23
N SER A 561 -4.00 19.79 -15.14
CA SER A 561 -3.15 19.52 -16.30
C SER A 561 -2.53 18.12 -16.22
N ALA A 562 -2.36 17.48 -17.38
CA ALA A 562 -1.65 16.21 -17.52
C ALA A 562 -0.66 16.31 -18.69
N THR A 563 0.58 15.88 -18.46
CA THR A 563 1.70 16.08 -19.39
C THR A 563 2.43 14.77 -19.66
N ASN A 564 2.77 14.54 -20.94
CA ASN A 564 3.74 13.55 -21.38
C ASN A 564 4.73 14.18 -22.38
N ALA A 565 5.61 13.38 -22.97
CA ALA A 565 6.60 13.85 -23.94
C ALA A 565 6.00 14.47 -25.22
N ALA A 566 4.76 14.15 -25.57
CA ALA A 566 4.08 14.66 -26.76
C ALA A 566 3.33 15.98 -26.52
N GLY A 567 3.02 16.33 -25.26
CA GLY A 567 2.41 17.60 -24.90
C GLY A 567 1.65 17.58 -23.57
N THR A 568 0.93 18.67 -23.33
CA THR A 568 0.14 18.90 -22.12
C THR A 568 -1.33 19.12 -22.50
N ALA A 569 -2.23 18.46 -21.77
CA ALA A 569 -3.66 18.76 -21.79
C ALA A 569 -4.10 19.45 -20.51
N THR A 570 -5.11 20.30 -20.61
CA THR A 570 -5.70 21.05 -19.50
C THR A 570 -7.21 20.90 -19.48
N LYS A 571 -7.83 20.83 -18.29
CA LYS A 571 -9.28 20.78 -18.11
C LYS A 571 -9.69 21.58 -16.87
N SER A 572 -10.89 22.17 -16.90
CA SER A 572 -11.46 22.80 -15.70
C SER A 572 -12.18 21.76 -14.84
N LEU A 573 -11.88 21.76 -13.55
CA LEU A 573 -12.55 20.99 -12.49
C LEU A 573 -13.27 21.97 -11.57
N ARG A 574 -14.59 21.88 -11.48
CA ARG A 574 -15.37 22.65 -10.51
C ARG A 574 -15.38 21.92 -9.17
N LEU A 575 -14.62 22.43 -8.21
CA LEU A 575 -14.51 21.82 -6.88
C LEU A 575 -15.38 22.59 -5.87
N THR A 576 -16.31 21.88 -5.23
CA THR A 576 -17.19 22.46 -4.19
C THR A 576 -16.85 21.89 -2.83
N VAL A 577 -16.44 22.75 -1.89
CA VAL A 577 -16.26 22.39 -0.48
C VAL A 577 -17.53 22.76 0.29
N ARG A 578 -18.22 21.74 0.82
CA ARG A 578 -19.41 21.90 1.66
C ARG A 578 -19.02 22.06 3.13
N ASN A 579 -19.95 22.57 3.94
CA ASN A 579 -19.84 22.45 5.39
C ASN A 579 -19.94 20.98 5.83
N ALA A 580 -19.36 20.70 7.00
CA ALA A 580 -19.34 19.37 7.62
C ALA A 580 -20.71 18.90 8.07
#